data_AF-A0A9P6PK28-F1
#
_entry.id   AF-A0A9P6PK28-F1
#
_cell.length_a   1.000
_cell.length_b   1.000
_cell.length_c   1.000
_cell.angle_alpha   90.00
_cell.angle_beta   90.00
_cell.angle_gamma   90.00
#
_symmetry.space_group_name_H-M   'P 1'
#
loop_
_entity.id
_entity.type
_entity.pdbx_description
1 polymer ?
#
loop_
_entity_poly.entity_id
_entity_poly.type
_entity_poly.pdbx_seq_one_letter_code
_entity_poly.pdbx_strand_id
1 'polypeptide(L)'
;ALKKNSTLTTLDLCCNSIGDNAALALSETLKTDSTLTTLDLSSNSIGDNRALALSEAIKANSTLTALKLRSNSIGDNGALALSEAIKTNSILTTLDFRNNLIGDNGALALSEALKTNSTLTTLDLSINSIGDNAVLALSEAFQTNSTLTTLDMRSNSIGDNGALAL
;
A
#
# COMPACT_ATOMS: atom_id res chain seq x y z
N ALA A 1 -14.64 6.90 -19.29
CA ALA A 1 -14.78 8.27 -18.79
C ALA A 1 -13.49 8.77 -18.14
N LEU A 2 -12.95 8.06 -17.13
CA LEU A 2 -11.69 8.43 -16.45
C LEU A 2 -10.51 8.66 -17.41
N LYS A 3 -10.25 7.76 -18.36
CA LYS A 3 -9.19 7.94 -19.40
C LYS A 3 -9.26 9.24 -20.21
N LYS A 4 -10.41 9.92 -20.25
CA LYS A 4 -10.59 11.20 -20.98
C LYS A 4 -10.72 12.39 -20.04
N ASN A 5 -10.82 12.16 -18.73
CA ASN A 5 -10.95 13.21 -17.76
C ASN A 5 -9.54 13.74 -17.44
N SER A 6 -9.38 15.06 -17.54
CA SER A 6 -8.09 15.73 -17.31
C SER A 6 -8.15 16.71 -16.13
N THR A 7 -9.15 16.58 -15.25
CA THR A 7 -9.38 17.49 -14.12
C THR A 7 -9.61 16.78 -12.79
N LEU A 8 -9.94 15.49 -12.80
CA LEU A 8 -10.27 14.73 -11.61
C LEU A 8 -8.98 14.34 -10.86
N THR A 9 -8.78 14.94 -9.68
CA THR A 9 -7.59 14.70 -8.86
C THR A 9 -7.83 13.71 -7.72
N THR A 10 -9.09 13.48 -7.35
CA THR A 10 -9.49 12.58 -6.27
C THR A 10 -10.63 11.69 -6.73
N LEU A 11 -10.49 10.38 -6.51
CA LEU A 11 -11.50 9.38 -6.82
C LEU A 11 -11.73 8.52 -5.58
N ASP A 12 -12.93 8.64 -5.01
CA ASP A 12 -13.37 7.83 -3.89
C ASP A 12 -14.34 6.76 -4.39
N LEU A 13 -13.95 5.50 -4.24
CA LEU A 13 -14.77 4.34 -4.56
C LEU A 13 -14.94 3.44 -3.33
N CYS A 14 -14.80 3.99 -2.12
CA CYS A 14 -14.99 3.26 -0.88
C CYS A 14 -16.36 2.55 -0.84
N CYS A 15 -16.39 1.30 -0.38
CA CYS A 15 -17.63 0.51 -0.21
C CYS A 15 -18.44 0.22 -1.50
N ASN A 16 -17.78 0.04 -2.66
CA ASN A 16 -18.47 -0.18 -3.95
C ASN A 16 -18.41 -1.61 -4.50
N SER A 17 -17.93 -2.60 -3.72
CA SER A 17 -17.82 -4.01 -4.15
C SER A 17 -17.19 -4.17 -5.55
N ILE A 18 -16.08 -3.48 -5.80
CA ILE A 18 -15.39 -3.48 -7.10
C ILE A 18 -14.92 -4.90 -7.45
N GLY A 19 -15.63 -5.58 -8.34
CA GLY A 19 -15.27 -6.90 -8.83
C GLY A 19 -14.00 -6.92 -9.69
N ASP A 20 -13.49 -8.12 -10.01
CA ASP A 20 -12.20 -8.34 -10.69
C ASP A 20 -12.07 -7.54 -12.00
N ASN A 21 -13.08 -7.60 -12.86
CA ASN A 21 -13.06 -6.88 -14.15
C ASN A 21 -12.95 -5.36 -13.97
N ALA A 22 -13.63 -4.81 -12.96
CA ALA A 22 -13.60 -3.39 -12.67
C ALA A 22 -12.24 -2.97 -12.08
N ALA A 23 -11.67 -3.78 -11.18
CA ALA A 23 -10.33 -3.54 -10.63
C ALA A 23 -9.24 -3.60 -11.70
N LEU A 24 -9.32 -4.56 -12.63
CA LEU A 24 -8.41 -4.65 -13.77
C LEU A 24 -8.54 -3.44 -14.69
N ALA A 25 -9.77 -3.06 -15.06
CA ALA A 25 -10.01 -1.89 -15.91
C ALA A 25 -9.54 -0.57 -15.26
N LEU A 26 -9.70 -0.46 -13.94
CA LEU A 26 -9.18 0.67 -13.17
C LEU A 26 -7.65 0.68 -13.17
N SER A 27 -7.01 -0.46 -12.92
CA SER A 27 -5.55 -0.60 -12.94
C SER A 27 -4.97 -0.21 -14.30
N GLU A 28 -5.57 -0.67 -15.40
CA GLU A 28 -5.19 -0.28 -16.76
C GLU A 28 -5.43 1.21 -17.07
N THR A 29 -6.40 1.84 -16.39
CA THR A 29 -6.63 3.28 -16.52
C THR A 29 -5.55 4.06 -15.77
N LEU A 30 -5.22 3.66 -14.54
CA LEU A 30 -4.23 4.31 -13.68
C LEU A 30 -2.83 4.32 -14.30
N LYS A 31 -2.44 3.30 -15.06
CA LYS A 31 -1.14 3.26 -15.78
C LYS A 31 -0.92 4.49 -16.68
N THR A 32 -2.00 5.05 -17.22
CA THR A 32 -1.95 6.19 -18.16
C THR A 32 -2.56 7.46 -17.59
N ASP A 33 -3.11 7.42 -16.37
CA ASP A 33 -3.75 8.57 -15.75
C ASP A 33 -2.69 9.58 -15.30
N SER A 34 -2.87 10.84 -15.71
CA SER A 34 -1.93 11.92 -15.47
C SER A 34 -2.50 13.01 -14.56
N THR A 35 -3.61 12.74 -13.87
CA THR A 35 -4.31 13.77 -13.07
C THR A 35 -4.70 13.32 -11.68
N LEU A 36 -4.95 12.02 -11.49
CA LEU A 36 -5.40 11.47 -10.24
C LEU A 36 -4.26 11.42 -9.22
N THR A 37 -4.43 12.15 -8.12
CA THR A 37 -3.47 12.24 -7.03
C THR A 37 -3.87 11.39 -5.83
N THR A 38 -5.17 11.18 -5.63
CA THR A 38 -5.73 10.41 -4.51
C THR A 38 -6.74 9.39 -5.00
N LEU A 39 -6.57 8.14 -4.59
CA LEU A 39 -7.47 7.04 -4.89
C LEU A 39 -7.86 6.31 -3.61
N ASP A 40 -9.16 6.30 -3.31
CA ASP A 40 -9.73 5.51 -2.21
C ASP A 40 -10.44 4.26 -2.75
N LEU A 41 -9.88 3.09 -2.45
CA LEU A 41 -10.44 1.78 -2.77
C LEU A 41 -10.82 1.00 -1.52
N SER A 42 -11.01 1.67 -0.38
CA SER A 42 -11.33 1.02 0.88
C SER A 42 -12.61 0.16 0.79
N SER A 43 -12.64 -0.97 1.50
CA SER A 43 -13.85 -1.81 1.61
C SER A 43 -14.41 -2.32 0.27
N ASN A 44 -13.52 -2.78 -0.62
CA ASN A 44 -13.87 -3.32 -1.94
C ASN A 44 -13.50 -4.79 -2.16
N SER A 45 -13.04 -5.50 -1.12
CA SER A 45 -12.64 -6.91 -1.23
C SER A 45 -11.61 -7.15 -2.35
N ILE A 46 -10.59 -6.28 -2.43
CA ILE A 46 -9.57 -6.33 -3.48
C ILE A 46 -8.84 -7.68 -3.46
N GLY A 47 -8.36 -8.13 -2.30
CA GLY A 47 -7.57 -9.36 -2.16
C GLY A 47 -6.24 -9.33 -2.93
N ASP A 48 -5.48 -10.42 -2.84
CA ASP A 48 -4.12 -10.48 -3.40
C ASP A 48 -4.08 -10.35 -4.93
N ASN A 49 -5.00 -11.01 -5.64
CA ASN A 49 -5.01 -11.02 -7.10
C ASN A 49 -5.24 -9.62 -7.71
N ARG A 50 -6.18 -8.83 -7.15
CA ARG A 50 -6.41 -7.46 -7.63
C ARG A 50 -5.36 -6.50 -7.09
N ALA A 51 -4.78 -6.75 -5.92
CA ALA A 51 -3.63 -6.00 -5.42
C ALA A 51 -2.42 -6.12 -6.36
N LEU A 52 -2.19 -7.30 -6.94
CA LEU A 52 -1.18 -7.50 -7.99
C LEU A 52 -1.46 -6.65 -9.24
N ALA A 53 -2.71 -6.56 -9.70
CA ALA A 53 -3.04 -5.69 -10.82
C ALA A 53 -2.82 -4.21 -10.49
N LEU A 54 -3.17 -3.80 -9.27
CA LEU A 54 -2.93 -2.44 -8.78
C LEU A 54 -1.43 -2.15 -8.67
N SER A 55 -0.59 -3.09 -8.21
CA SER A 55 0.85 -2.87 -8.08
C SER A 55 1.51 -2.56 -9.43
N GLU A 56 1.13 -3.28 -10.49
CA GLU A 56 1.58 -2.97 -11.86
C GLU A 56 1.15 -1.58 -12.33
N ALA A 57 -0.02 -1.12 -11.89
CA ALA A 57 -0.48 0.24 -12.18
C ALA A 57 0.31 1.29 -11.40
N ILE A 58 0.53 1.09 -10.10
CA ILE A 58 1.30 1.99 -9.25
C ILE A 58 2.75 2.10 -9.73
N LYS A 59 3.34 1.01 -10.18
CA LYS A 59 4.70 1.01 -10.74
C LYS A 59 4.85 1.95 -11.94
N ALA A 60 3.82 2.05 -12.78
CA ALA A 60 3.84 2.90 -13.97
C ALA A 60 3.28 4.32 -13.75
N ASN A 61 2.43 4.50 -12.72
CA ASN A 61 1.74 5.76 -12.48
C ASN A 61 2.70 6.83 -11.93
N SER A 62 2.61 8.04 -12.48
CA SER A 62 3.50 9.15 -12.18
C SER A 62 2.84 10.30 -11.39
N THR A 63 1.61 10.12 -10.90
CA THR A 63 0.77 11.20 -10.34
C THR A 63 0.11 10.88 -9.01
N LEU A 64 -0.12 9.60 -8.72
CA LEU A 64 -0.82 9.13 -7.54
C LEU A 64 0.08 9.24 -6.30
N THR A 65 -0.29 10.14 -5.41
CA THR A 65 0.45 10.42 -4.17
C THR A 65 -0.16 9.74 -2.96
N ALA A 66 -1.45 9.40 -3.00
CA ALA A 66 -2.17 8.73 -1.94
C ALA A 66 -3.03 7.56 -2.45
N LEU A 67 -2.79 6.37 -1.90
CA LEU A 67 -3.55 5.16 -2.18
C LEU A 67 -4.11 4.57 -0.88
N LYS A 68 -5.44 4.44 -0.81
CA LYS A 68 -6.12 3.86 0.35
C LYS A 68 -6.72 2.51 0.01
N LEU A 69 -6.29 1.49 0.76
CA LEU A 69 -6.65 0.09 0.58
C LEU A 69 -7.20 -0.52 1.87
N ARG A 70 -7.75 0.31 2.77
CA ARG A 70 -8.30 -0.16 4.04
C ARG A 70 -9.37 -1.23 3.85
N SER A 71 -9.40 -2.27 4.68
CA SER A 71 -10.49 -3.28 4.69
C SER A 71 -10.69 -4.00 3.35
N ASN A 72 -9.61 -4.57 2.79
CA ASN A 72 -9.64 -5.17 1.46
C ASN A 72 -9.20 -6.63 1.39
N SER A 73 -9.01 -7.28 2.54
CA SER A 73 -8.57 -8.69 2.62
C SER A 73 -7.26 -8.94 1.85
N ILE A 74 -6.37 -7.95 1.79
CA ILE A 74 -5.04 -8.08 1.20
C ILE A 74 -4.16 -8.86 2.19
N GLY A 75 -3.62 -9.98 1.75
CA GLY A 75 -2.67 -10.79 2.51
C GLY A 75 -1.23 -10.51 2.12
N ASP A 76 -0.34 -11.40 2.55
CA ASP A 76 1.11 -11.28 2.31
C ASP A 76 1.46 -11.19 0.82
N ASN A 77 0.78 -11.93 -0.06
CA ASN A 77 1.12 -11.90 -1.49
C ASN A 77 0.73 -10.57 -2.14
N GLY A 78 -0.41 -9.99 -1.78
CA GLY A 78 -0.80 -8.67 -2.28
C GLY A 78 0.09 -7.57 -1.71
N ALA A 79 0.49 -7.67 -0.43
CA ALA A 79 1.45 -6.75 0.18
C ALA A 79 2.83 -6.85 -0.48
N LEU A 80 3.31 -8.05 -0.80
CA LEU A 80 4.54 -8.28 -1.55
C LEU A 80 4.50 -7.61 -2.93
N ALA A 81 3.40 -7.82 -3.68
CA ALA A 81 3.25 -7.21 -5.00
C ALA A 81 3.30 -5.67 -4.94
N LEU A 82 2.59 -5.07 -3.97
CA LEU A 82 2.61 -3.62 -3.77
C LEU A 82 3.98 -3.13 -3.27
N SER A 83 4.70 -3.91 -2.48
CA SER A 83 6.08 -3.60 -2.04
C SER A 83 7.04 -3.51 -3.22
N GLU A 84 6.93 -4.42 -4.19
CA GLU A 84 7.75 -4.36 -5.42
C GLU A 84 7.43 -3.13 -6.28
N ALA A 85 6.19 -2.66 -6.29
CA ALA A 85 5.85 -1.40 -6.93
C ALA A 85 6.48 -0.21 -6.18
N ILE A 86 6.36 -0.17 -4.84
CA ILE A 86 6.88 0.90 -3.98
C ILE A 86 8.41 1.03 -4.08
N LYS A 87 9.15 -0.07 -4.24
CA LYS A 87 10.61 -0.03 -4.47
C LYS A 87 11.02 0.89 -5.61
N THR A 88 10.20 0.96 -6.66
CA THR A 88 10.50 1.69 -7.89
C THR A 88 9.68 2.96 -8.08
N ASN A 89 8.52 3.05 -7.44
CA ASN A 89 7.66 4.23 -7.52
C ASN A 89 8.23 5.35 -6.64
N SER A 90 8.43 6.51 -7.25
CA SER A 90 8.98 7.71 -6.60
C SER A 90 7.94 8.84 -6.48
N ILE A 91 6.66 8.51 -6.40
CA ILE A 91 5.57 9.49 -6.37
C ILE A 91 4.66 9.27 -5.16
N LEU A 92 4.39 8.02 -4.80
CA LEU A 92 3.50 7.66 -3.72
C LEU A 92 4.11 8.12 -2.38
N THR A 93 3.32 8.89 -1.63
CA THR A 93 3.69 9.45 -0.32
C THR A 93 2.88 8.83 0.82
N THR A 94 1.64 8.40 0.52
CA THR A 94 0.71 7.84 1.51
C THR A 94 0.16 6.51 1.03
N LEU A 95 0.31 5.49 1.87
CA LEU A 95 -0.27 4.17 1.66
C LEU A 95 -1.01 3.69 2.91
N ASP A 96 -2.30 3.41 2.77
CA ASP A 96 -3.16 2.91 3.84
C ASP A 96 -3.53 1.44 3.60
N PHE A 97 -2.94 0.55 4.39
CA PHE A 97 -3.21 -0.90 4.45
C PHE A 97 -4.02 -1.30 5.69
N ARG A 98 -4.67 -0.35 6.37
CA ARG A 98 -5.38 -0.63 7.61
C ARG A 98 -6.43 -1.73 7.46
N ASN A 99 -6.58 -2.58 8.47
CA ASN A 99 -7.60 -3.63 8.49
C ASN A 99 -7.49 -4.58 7.29
N ASN A 100 -6.32 -5.16 7.07
CA ASN A 100 -6.10 -6.19 6.05
C ASN A 100 -5.61 -7.49 6.73
N LEU A 101 -5.10 -8.43 5.95
CA LEU A 101 -4.64 -9.75 6.40
C LEU A 101 -3.12 -9.87 6.26
N ILE A 102 -2.40 -8.74 6.38
CA ILE A 102 -0.94 -8.70 6.23
C ILE A 102 -0.31 -9.30 7.48
N GLY A 103 0.51 -10.33 7.31
CA GLY A 103 1.32 -10.93 8.35
C GLY A 103 2.79 -10.56 8.21
N ASP A 104 3.65 -11.37 8.83
CA ASP A 104 5.09 -11.10 8.88
C ASP A 104 5.75 -11.06 7.50
N ASN A 105 5.33 -11.92 6.56
CA ASN A 105 5.97 -11.96 5.25
C ASN A 105 5.64 -10.73 4.41
N GLY A 106 4.40 -10.25 4.46
CA GLY A 106 4.00 -9.02 3.79
C GLY A 106 4.68 -7.78 4.40
N ALA A 107 4.80 -7.74 5.72
CA ALA A 107 5.52 -6.67 6.41
C ALA A 107 7.04 -6.70 6.13
N LEU A 108 7.66 -7.88 6.03
CA LEU A 108 9.05 -8.04 5.59
C LEU A 108 9.26 -7.52 4.16
N ALA A 109 8.33 -7.80 3.25
CA ALA A 109 8.41 -7.26 1.90
C ALA A 109 8.35 -5.72 1.89
N LEU A 110 7.49 -5.15 2.73
CA LEU A 110 7.39 -3.70 2.91
C LEU A 110 8.67 -3.12 3.51
N SER A 111 9.28 -3.75 4.51
CA SER A 111 10.55 -3.27 5.07
C SER A 111 11.67 -3.25 4.03
N GLU A 112 11.77 -4.28 3.19
CA GLU A 112 12.73 -4.31 2.07
C GLU A 112 12.45 -3.22 1.04
N ALA A 113 11.18 -2.88 0.80
CA ALA A 113 10.84 -1.76 -0.07
C ALA A 113 11.22 -0.40 0.54
N LEU A 114 11.00 -0.22 1.83
CA LEU A 114 11.33 1.00 2.58
C LEU A 114 12.84 1.26 2.63
N LYS A 115 13.69 0.23 2.62
CA LYS A 115 15.15 0.40 2.61
C LYS A 115 15.64 1.22 1.39
N THR A 116 14.93 1.17 0.26
CA THR A 116 15.30 1.87 -0.98
C THR A 116 14.33 2.96 -1.40
N ASN A 117 13.06 2.89 -0.97
CA ASN A 117 12.08 3.93 -1.27
C ASN A 117 12.43 5.23 -0.49
N SER A 118 12.30 6.36 -1.17
CA SER A 118 12.65 7.69 -0.63
C SER A 118 11.53 8.72 -0.81
N THR A 119 10.28 8.25 -0.92
CA THR A 119 9.13 9.13 -1.19
C THR A 119 7.94 8.86 -0.30
N LEU A 120 7.79 7.63 0.19
CA LEU A 120 6.73 7.29 1.13
C LEU A 120 7.01 7.98 2.47
N THR A 121 6.03 8.76 2.93
CA THR A 121 6.09 9.50 4.19
C THR A 121 5.12 8.98 5.23
N THR A 122 4.03 8.34 4.78
CA THR A 122 2.96 7.80 5.63
C THR A 122 2.61 6.37 5.21
N LEU A 123 2.69 5.44 6.16
CA LEU A 123 2.29 4.05 6.01
C LEU A 123 1.39 3.64 7.18
N ASP A 124 0.14 3.25 6.91
CA ASP A 124 -0.76 2.68 7.92
C ASP A 124 -0.87 1.16 7.74
N LEU A 125 -0.33 0.41 8.70
CA LEU A 125 -0.39 -1.05 8.81
C LEU A 125 -1.26 -1.49 10.01
N SER A 126 -2.07 -0.60 10.56
CA SER A 126 -2.88 -0.92 11.73
C SER A 126 -3.93 -1.99 11.44
N ILE A 127 -4.29 -2.76 12.46
CA ILE A 127 -5.30 -3.83 12.35
C ILE A 127 -4.86 -4.84 11.26
N ASN A 128 -3.71 -5.45 11.45
CA ASN A 128 -3.19 -6.54 10.62
C ASN A 128 -2.73 -7.67 11.55
N SER A 129 -1.95 -8.63 11.05
CA SER A 129 -1.44 -9.79 11.80
C SER A 129 0.08 -9.78 11.93
N ILE A 130 0.69 -8.60 12.04
CA ILE A 130 2.14 -8.40 12.10
C ILE A 130 2.64 -8.72 13.52
N GLY A 131 3.68 -9.54 13.63
CA GLY A 131 4.33 -9.92 14.87
C GLY A 131 5.77 -9.39 14.99
N ASP A 132 6.44 -9.83 16.06
CA ASP A 132 7.76 -9.31 16.47
C ASP A 132 8.84 -9.46 15.38
N ASN A 133 8.82 -10.55 14.61
CA ASN A 133 9.83 -10.81 13.58
C ASN A 133 9.82 -9.76 12.47
N ALA A 134 8.63 -9.34 12.04
CA ALA A 134 8.50 -8.30 11.03
C ALA A 134 8.85 -6.91 11.57
N VAL A 135 8.60 -6.64 12.85
CA VAL A 135 8.98 -5.38 13.48
C VAL A 135 10.50 -5.20 13.52
N LEU A 136 11.27 -6.28 13.76
CA LEU A 136 12.73 -6.26 13.64
C LEU A 136 13.18 -5.80 12.24
N ALA A 137 12.60 -6.35 11.18
CA ALA A 137 12.94 -5.99 9.81
C ALA A 137 12.55 -4.53 9.47
N LEU A 138 11.40 -4.07 9.98
CA LEU A 138 10.99 -2.67 9.87
C LEU A 138 11.95 -1.73 10.59
N SER A 139 12.41 -2.07 11.79
CA SER A 139 13.42 -1.30 12.53
C SER A 139 14.73 -1.16 11.76
N GLU A 140 15.22 -2.25 11.13
CA GLU A 140 16.38 -2.17 10.24
C GLU A 140 16.15 -1.22 9.05
N ALA A 141 14.95 -1.22 8.47
CA ALA A 141 14.62 -0.33 7.37
C ALA A 141 14.63 1.15 7.78
N PHE A 142 14.28 1.49 9.03
CA PHE A 142 14.32 2.88 9.52
C PHE A 142 15.73 3.42 9.71
N GLN A 143 16.74 2.55 9.82
CA GLN A 143 18.13 2.99 9.90
C GLN A 143 18.62 3.60 8.58
N THR A 144 18.01 3.22 7.45
CA THR A 144 18.37 3.73 6.12
C THR A 144 17.29 4.61 5.49
N ASN A 145 16.01 4.38 5.81
CA ASN A 145 14.91 5.20 5.34
C ASN A 145 14.84 6.52 6.13
N SER A 146 14.87 7.65 5.41
CA SER A 146 14.82 8.99 6.00
C SER A 146 13.56 9.77 5.65
N THR A 147 12.62 9.16 4.92
CA THR A 147 11.42 9.86 4.41
C THR A 147 10.15 9.45 5.13
N LEU A 148 10.07 8.23 5.67
CA LEU A 148 8.93 7.76 6.43
C LEU A 148 8.87 8.50 7.76
N THR A 149 7.81 9.30 7.94
CA THR A 149 7.60 10.13 9.14
C THR A 149 6.45 9.62 9.99
N THR A 150 5.53 8.85 9.39
CA THR A 150 4.36 8.30 10.07
C THR A 150 4.23 6.83 9.72
N LEU A 151 4.31 5.98 10.75
CA LEU A 151 4.01 4.56 10.68
C LEU A 151 3.00 4.21 11.77
N ASP A 152 1.84 3.71 11.37
CA ASP A 152 0.83 3.21 12.31
C ASP A 152 0.80 1.68 12.28
N MET A 153 1.08 1.04 13.42
CA MET A 153 1.03 -0.41 13.59
C MET A 153 0.10 -0.84 14.73
N ARG A 154 -0.81 0.04 15.19
CA ARG A 154 -1.74 -0.33 16.28
C ARG A 154 -2.56 -1.57 15.93
N SER A 155 -2.97 -2.32 16.95
CA SER A 155 -3.80 -3.52 16.78
C SER A 155 -3.17 -4.58 15.86
N ASN A 156 -1.87 -4.82 16.03
CA ASN A 156 -1.14 -5.97 15.49
C ASN A 156 -0.75 -6.93 16.63
N SER A 157 -0.07 -8.03 16.31
CA SER A 157 0.40 -9.05 17.26
C SER A 157 1.82 -8.76 17.79
N ILE A 158 2.13 -7.48 18.05
CA ILE A 158 3.43 -7.02 18.52
C ILE A 158 3.51 -7.21 20.03
N GLY A 159 4.42 -8.06 20.48
CA GLY A 159 4.74 -8.29 21.89
C GLY A 159 5.97 -7.52 22.35
N ASP A 160 6.46 -7.85 23.54
CA ASP A 160 7.55 -7.13 24.20
C ASP A 160 8.83 -7.13 23.34
N ASN A 161 9.14 -8.23 22.64
CA ASN A 161 10.34 -8.31 21.79
C ASN A 161 10.24 -7.39 20.58
N GLY A 162 9.07 -7.31 19.93
CA GLY A 162 8.85 -6.39 18.82
C GLY A 162 8.90 -4.94 19.28
N ALA A 163 8.33 -4.63 20.45
CA ALA A 163 8.41 -3.29 21.03
C ALA A 163 9.84 -2.87 21.38
N LEU A 164 10.68 -3.80 21.87
CA LEU A 164 12.10 -3.55 22.15
C LEU A 164 12.97 -3.39 20.89
N ALA A 165 12.49 -3.85 19.75
CA ALA A 165 13.20 -3.76 18.48
C ALA A 165 13.10 -2.38 17.81
N LEU A 166 12.06 -1.60 18.11
CA LEU A 166 11.81 -0.25 17.58
C LEU A 166 12.65 0.81 18.31
#